data_AF-A0A938GC38-F1
#
_entry.id   AF-A0A938GC38-F1
#
_cell.length_a   1.000
_cell.length_b   1.000
_cell.length_c   1.000
_cell.angle_alpha   90.00
_cell.angle_beta   90.00
_cell.angle_gamma   90.00
#
_symmetry.space_group_name_H-M   'P 1'
#
loop_
_entity.id
_entity.type
_entity.pdbx_description
1 polymer ?
#
loop_
_entity_poly.entity_id
_entity_poly.type
_entity_poly.pdbx_seq_one_letter_code
_entity_poly.pdbx_strand_id
1 'polypeptide(L)'
;MAFDGSPRVVRPSSTFLKMCPDTYYERFGFCEGQIAAPPHPELGLVVVIPCFNEPDLIGSLGSLWNCDRPAGAVEVIVVLNSPASCDAAVREQNERSFQKASDWIAQHPDPRLSFHLLHLPDLPPKHAGVGLARKIGMDEAARRFDQLGKPRGIIVGFDADCQCDANYLTAIERHFLDHPRCPGCSVYFEHPLEGSLEAEVYDAIAAYELHLRFYNQALRYAGFPHAHHTLGSCMAVRANVYKSQGGMNRRQAGEDFYFLQKIIPLGAFADLTATRVIPSPRPSDRVPFGTGKAVLDALREGKRATYPLEAFLDLRTLFLAIPALCDGHAISNPDFLSAASKAMRSFLDKEDFVKSLQEIRQNTANEATFRSRFFRWFNAFRAMKFVHHARDYFYGEPKVGPEAVRLLQLVAGDVQGLDGMAVRDLLAIYRALERKVGNSQAKD
;
A
#
# COMPACT_ATOMS: atom_id res chain seq x y z
N MET A 1 36.36 -25.39 52.11
CA MET A 1 36.26 -24.14 51.33
C MET A 1 35.34 -24.41 50.17
N ALA A 2 34.30 -23.59 50.06
CA ALA A 2 33.07 -23.87 49.33
C ALA A 2 33.24 -23.85 47.80
N PHE A 3 32.55 -24.78 47.15
CA PHE A 3 32.24 -24.74 45.72
C PHE A 3 31.06 -23.78 45.51
N ASP A 4 31.31 -22.68 44.79
CA ASP A 4 30.28 -21.83 44.18
C ASP A 4 30.51 -21.85 42.66
N GLY A 5 29.44 -22.11 41.91
CA GLY A 5 29.47 -22.28 40.46
C GLY A 5 28.10 -22.60 39.92
N SER A 6 27.14 -21.74 40.25
CA SER A 6 25.74 -21.79 39.81
C SER A 6 25.56 -21.95 38.29
N PRO A 7 24.50 -22.65 37.82
CA PRO A 7 24.31 -22.96 36.41
C PRO A 7 23.94 -21.71 35.59
N ARG A 8 24.64 -21.50 34.46
CA ARG A 8 24.34 -20.45 33.50
C ARG A 8 22.99 -20.68 32.84
N VAL A 9 22.01 -19.85 33.21
CA VAL A 9 20.72 -19.74 32.52
C VAL A 9 20.95 -19.18 31.12
N VAL A 10 20.64 -19.99 30.11
CA VAL A 10 20.57 -19.58 28.70
C VAL A 10 19.40 -18.61 28.54
N ARG A 11 19.69 -17.34 28.21
CA ARG A 11 18.65 -16.35 27.88
C ARG A 11 18.21 -16.55 26.42
N PRO A 12 16.91 -16.70 26.12
CA PRO A 12 16.43 -16.61 24.74
C PRO A 12 16.55 -15.16 24.26
N SER A 13 17.14 -14.95 23.07
CA SER A 13 17.10 -13.67 22.37
C SER A 13 15.77 -13.53 21.63
N SER A 14 14.83 -12.79 22.21
CA SER A 14 13.73 -12.20 21.45
C SER A 14 13.26 -10.92 22.15
N THR A 15 13.91 -9.80 21.86
CA THR A 15 13.43 -8.49 22.30
C THR A 15 12.31 -8.05 21.36
N PHE A 16 11.14 -8.67 21.46
CA PHE A 16 9.90 -7.93 21.20
C PHE A 16 9.78 -6.93 22.36
N LEU A 17 10.33 -5.74 22.16
CA LEU A 17 10.07 -4.59 23.02
C LEU A 17 8.54 -4.42 23.06
N LYS A 18 7.93 -4.81 24.19
CA LYS A 18 6.62 -4.29 24.60
C LYS A 18 6.78 -2.78 24.71
N MET A 19 6.50 -2.05 23.64
CA MET A 19 6.31 -0.61 23.75
C MET A 19 5.12 -0.39 24.68
N CYS A 20 5.37 0.28 25.81
CA CYS A 20 4.31 0.77 26.68
C CYS A 20 3.41 1.70 25.83
N PRO A 21 2.07 1.60 25.91
CA PRO A 21 1.13 2.35 25.06
C PRO A 21 1.43 3.85 24.97
N ASP A 22 1.93 4.44 26.06
CA ASP A 22 2.18 5.89 26.16
C ASP A 22 3.36 6.39 25.29
N THR A 23 4.40 5.58 25.10
CA THR A 23 5.62 6.01 24.39
C THR A 23 5.42 6.26 22.89
N TYR A 24 4.40 5.66 22.27
CA TYR A 24 4.13 5.86 20.84
C TYR A 24 3.60 7.26 20.57
N TYR A 25 2.57 7.70 21.31
CA TYR A 25 1.90 8.97 21.04
C TYR A 25 2.78 10.17 21.39
N GLU A 26 3.61 10.07 22.44
CA GLU A 26 4.62 11.08 22.76
C GLU A 26 5.63 11.26 21.63
N ARG A 27 6.08 10.16 21.03
CA ARG A 27 7.15 10.20 20.02
C ARG A 27 6.64 10.49 18.60
N PHE A 28 5.48 9.95 18.25
CA PHE A 28 4.99 9.92 16.88
C PHE A 28 3.63 10.59 16.71
N GLY A 29 2.85 10.79 17.77
CA GLY A 29 1.51 11.39 17.71
C GLY A 29 1.51 12.77 17.07
N PHE A 30 0.37 13.16 16.51
CA PHE A 30 0.18 14.52 15.98
C PHE A 30 -0.72 15.39 16.85
N CYS A 31 -1.87 14.87 17.25
CA CYS A 31 -2.83 15.53 18.14
C CYS A 31 -3.33 14.53 19.19
N GLU A 32 -4.03 15.01 20.21
CA GLU A 32 -4.67 14.17 21.23
C GLU A 32 -5.87 13.38 20.66
N GLY A 33 -6.48 12.52 21.49
CA GLY A 33 -7.69 11.79 21.13
C GLY A 33 -8.82 12.73 20.72
N GLN A 34 -9.52 12.43 19.63
CA GLN A 34 -10.57 13.29 19.08
C GLN A 34 -11.98 12.76 19.35
N ILE A 35 -12.16 11.47 19.65
CA ILE A 35 -13.46 10.85 19.93
C ILE A 35 -13.58 10.61 21.43
N ALA A 36 -14.45 11.39 22.08
CA ALA A 36 -14.70 11.28 23.52
C ALA A 36 -15.57 10.07 23.91
N ALA A 37 -16.51 9.67 23.06
CA ALA A 37 -17.39 8.53 23.32
C ALA A 37 -16.57 7.22 23.37
N PRO A 38 -16.80 6.32 24.33
CA PRO A 38 -16.06 5.07 24.40
C PRO A 38 -16.32 4.19 23.17
N PRO A 39 -15.35 3.40 22.70
CA PRO A 39 -15.56 2.44 21.61
C PRO A 39 -16.47 1.29 22.04
N HIS A 40 -17.15 0.70 21.07
CA HIS A 40 -17.94 -0.51 21.30
C HIS A 40 -17.03 -1.61 21.89
N PRO A 41 -17.43 -2.34 22.95
CA PRO A 41 -16.56 -3.35 23.59
C PRO A 41 -16.06 -4.43 22.64
N GLU A 42 -16.87 -4.78 21.63
CA GLU A 42 -16.54 -5.75 20.58
C GLU A 42 -15.85 -5.15 19.34
N LEU A 43 -15.38 -3.89 19.38
CA LEU A 43 -14.68 -3.27 18.24
C LEU A 43 -13.55 -4.19 17.74
N GLY A 44 -13.60 -4.53 16.46
CA GLY A 44 -12.62 -5.38 15.77
C GLY A 44 -11.91 -4.66 14.63
N LEU A 45 -12.59 -3.71 13.99
CA LEU A 45 -12.15 -3.07 12.77
C LEU A 45 -12.47 -1.56 12.79
N VAL A 46 -11.52 -0.73 12.39
CA VAL A 46 -11.72 0.71 12.20
C VAL A 46 -11.31 1.09 10.78
N VAL A 47 -12.25 1.63 10.00
CA VAL A 47 -12.01 2.20 8.67
C VAL A 47 -11.67 3.68 8.80
N VAL A 48 -10.62 4.13 8.14
CA VAL A 48 -10.15 5.52 8.17
C VAL A 48 -10.25 6.12 6.77
N ILE A 49 -10.99 7.23 6.66
CA ILE A 49 -11.25 7.94 5.41
C ILE A 49 -10.69 9.36 5.50
N PRO A 50 -9.59 9.71 4.80
CA PRO A 50 -9.20 11.10 4.63
C PRO A 50 -10.17 11.78 3.65
N CYS A 51 -10.61 13.00 3.97
CA CYS A 51 -11.57 13.75 3.16
C CYS A 51 -11.13 15.20 3.02
N PHE A 52 -10.81 15.59 1.78
CA PHE A 52 -10.42 16.96 1.42
C PHE A 52 -11.14 17.35 0.13
N ASN A 53 -11.94 18.42 0.18
CA ASN A 53 -12.65 18.97 -0.98
C ASN A 53 -13.45 17.92 -1.79
N GLU A 54 -14.08 16.96 -1.09
CA GLU A 54 -14.87 15.88 -1.70
C GLU A 54 -16.37 16.19 -1.63
N PRO A 55 -17.04 16.39 -2.78
CA PRO A 55 -18.46 16.72 -2.81
C PRO A 55 -19.40 15.53 -2.59
N ASP A 56 -18.94 14.29 -2.78
CA ASP A 56 -19.76 13.07 -2.67
C ASP A 56 -19.20 12.07 -1.65
N LEU A 57 -19.03 12.53 -0.41
CA LEU A 57 -18.64 11.66 0.71
C LEU A 57 -19.70 10.59 1.02
N ILE A 58 -20.99 10.90 0.79
CA ILE A 58 -22.11 10.03 1.16
C ILE A 58 -22.10 8.71 0.37
N GLY A 59 -21.69 8.73 -0.91
CA GLY A 59 -21.53 7.50 -1.69
C GLY A 59 -20.61 6.49 -1.00
N SER A 60 -19.48 6.95 -0.47
CA SER A 60 -18.50 6.12 0.22
C SER A 60 -18.99 5.61 1.58
N LEU A 61 -19.65 6.48 2.37
CA LEU A 61 -20.27 6.07 3.65
C LEU A 61 -21.40 5.07 3.44
N GLY A 62 -22.24 5.29 2.42
CA GLY A 62 -23.31 4.40 2.02
C GLY A 62 -22.79 3.04 1.58
N SER A 63 -21.66 2.99 0.84
CA SER A 63 -21.04 1.72 0.45
C SER A 63 -20.61 0.89 1.66
N LEU A 64 -20.01 1.51 2.68
CA LEU A 64 -19.63 0.82 3.92
C LEU A 64 -20.85 0.43 4.75
N TRP A 65 -21.87 1.27 4.80
CA TRP A 65 -23.14 0.96 5.47
C TRP A 65 -23.88 -0.22 4.86
N ASN A 66 -23.80 -0.39 3.55
CA ASN A 66 -24.43 -1.50 2.85
C ASN A 66 -23.63 -2.81 2.92
N CYS A 67 -22.46 -2.81 3.56
CA CYS A 67 -21.68 -4.03 3.74
C CYS A 67 -22.33 -5.01 4.73
N ASP A 68 -22.12 -6.29 4.50
CA ASP A 68 -22.38 -7.33 5.50
C ASP A 68 -21.63 -7.00 6.79
N ARG A 69 -22.29 -7.16 7.94
CA ARG A 69 -21.70 -6.85 9.25
C ARG A 69 -20.74 -7.98 9.68
N PRO A 70 -19.51 -7.65 10.12
CA PRO A 70 -18.61 -8.62 10.73
C PRO A 70 -19.03 -9.03 12.16
N ALA A 71 -18.35 -10.05 12.69
CA ALA A 71 -18.56 -10.56 14.04
C ALA A 71 -18.01 -9.62 15.13
N GLY A 72 -17.06 -8.75 14.82
CA GLY A 72 -16.68 -7.58 15.62
C GLY A 72 -17.50 -6.35 15.25
N ALA A 73 -17.54 -5.35 16.14
CA ALA A 73 -18.08 -4.04 15.79
C ALA A 73 -17.08 -3.27 14.91
N VAL A 74 -17.61 -2.31 14.15
CA VAL A 74 -16.86 -1.50 13.18
C VAL A 74 -17.06 -0.03 13.49
N GLU A 75 -15.98 0.73 13.42
CA GLU A 75 -16.03 2.19 13.40
C GLU A 75 -15.50 2.72 12.07
N VAL A 76 -16.12 3.76 11.54
CA VAL A 76 -15.63 4.51 10.38
C VAL A 76 -15.26 5.90 10.87
N ILE A 77 -13.99 6.27 10.75
CA ILE A 77 -13.47 7.58 11.14
C ILE A 77 -13.16 8.37 9.86
N VAL A 78 -13.94 9.41 9.62
CA VAL A 78 -13.71 10.35 8.52
C VAL A 78 -12.92 11.54 9.06
N VAL A 79 -11.82 11.88 8.39
CA VAL A 79 -10.98 13.02 8.73
C VAL A 79 -11.17 14.10 7.68
N LEU A 80 -12.05 15.07 7.97
CA LEU A 80 -12.25 16.24 7.13
C LEU A 80 -11.14 17.25 7.45
N ASN A 81 -10.16 17.33 6.58
CA ASN A 81 -8.96 18.12 6.80
C ASN A 81 -8.87 19.30 5.83
N SER A 82 -8.25 20.40 6.24
CA SER A 82 -7.84 21.47 5.32
C SER A 82 -6.63 22.24 5.87
N PRO A 83 -5.70 22.72 5.02
CA PRO A 83 -4.64 23.62 5.49
C PRO A 83 -5.23 24.97 5.91
N ALA A 84 -4.58 25.64 6.86
CA ALA A 84 -4.93 27.03 7.22
C ALA A 84 -4.89 27.99 6.02
N SER A 85 -4.09 27.68 5.00
CA SER A 85 -3.94 28.48 3.78
C SER A 85 -4.88 28.09 2.64
N CYS A 86 -5.86 27.20 2.84
CA CYS A 86 -6.77 26.82 1.74
C CYS A 86 -7.76 27.93 1.36
N ASP A 87 -8.20 27.90 0.11
CA ASP A 87 -9.21 28.81 -0.42
C ASP A 87 -10.55 28.68 0.29
N ALA A 88 -11.31 29.78 0.35
CA ALA A 88 -12.63 29.81 0.98
C ALA A 88 -13.58 28.77 0.40
N ALA A 89 -13.52 28.52 -0.92
CA ALA A 89 -14.35 27.51 -1.59
C ALA A 89 -14.07 26.09 -1.07
N VAL A 90 -12.81 25.76 -0.75
CA VAL A 90 -12.44 24.45 -0.19
C VAL A 90 -12.99 24.31 1.24
N ARG A 91 -12.89 25.37 2.05
CA ARG A 91 -13.47 25.38 3.41
C ARG A 91 -14.98 25.19 3.35
N GLU A 92 -15.65 25.93 2.48
CA GLU A 92 -17.10 25.83 2.29
C GLU A 92 -17.51 24.44 1.82
N GLN A 93 -16.77 23.84 0.87
CA GLN A 93 -17.05 22.49 0.42
C GLN A 93 -16.86 21.45 1.54
N ASN A 94 -15.80 21.55 2.34
CA ASN A 94 -15.61 20.66 3.49
C ASN A 94 -16.72 20.81 4.53
N GLU A 95 -17.16 22.03 4.83
CA GLU A 95 -18.27 22.30 5.75
C GLU A 95 -19.59 21.68 5.24
N ARG A 96 -19.87 21.83 3.94
CA ARG A 96 -21.03 21.18 3.30
C ARG A 96 -20.96 19.65 3.42
N SER A 97 -19.77 19.08 3.21
CA SER A 97 -19.57 17.63 3.33
C SER A 97 -19.70 17.17 4.79
N PHE A 98 -19.22 17.96 5.77
CA PHE A 98 -19.40 17.71 7.19
C PHE A 98 -20.89 17.70 7.58
N GLN A 99 -21.65 18.73 7.18
CA GLN A 99 -23.06 18.83 7.50
C GLN A 99 -23.87 17.68 6.88
N LYS A 100 -23.69 17.42 5.58
CA LYS A 100 -24.36 16.31 4.90
C LYS A 100 -24.05 14.96 5.54
N ALA A 101 -22.79 14.71 5.87
CA ALA A 101 -22.40 13.47 6.54
C ALA A 101 -22.99 13.39 7.94
N SER A 102 -23.02 14.48 8.70
CA SER A 102 -23.64 14.52 10.03
C SER A 102 -25.13 14.17 9.98
N ASP A 103 -25.87 14.78 9.06
CA ASP A 103 -27.31 14.53 8.86
C ASP A 103 -27.56 13.08 8.42
N TRP A 104 -26.73 12.58 7.51
CA TRP A 104 -26.81 11.20 7.04
C TRP A 104 -26.53 10.21 8.18
N ILE A 105 -25.47 10.41 8.97
CA ILE A 105 -25.13 9.55 10.11
C ILE A 105 -26.27 9.50 11.14
N ALA A 106 -26.90 10.64 11.43
CA ALA A 106 -28.04 10.70 12.34
C ALA A 106 -29.25 9.87 11.86
N GLN A 107 -29.39 9.67 10.55
CA GLN A 107 -30.44 8.86 9.94
C GLN A 107 -30.07 7.37 9.82
N HIS A 108 -28.82 7.00 10.09
CA HIS A 108 -28.30 5.64 9.94
C HIS A 108 -27.70 5.11 11.25
N PRO A 109 -28.49 4.98 12.34
CA PRO A 109 -28.01 4.38 13.57
C PRO A 109 -27.87 2.85 13.43
N ASP A 110 -26.71 2.31 13.83
CA ASP A 110 -26.47 0.86 13.90
C ASP A 110 -25.67 0.55 15.17
N PRO A 111 -26.06 -0.49 15.93
CA PRO A 111 -25.40 -0.83 17.19
C PRO A 111 -23.96 -1.36 17.01
N ARG A 112 -23.59 -1.81 15.81
CA ARG A 112 -22.32 -2.46 15.49
C ARG A 112 -21.52 -1.75 14.41
N LEU A 113 -22.07 -0.73 13.76
CA LEU A 113 -21.38 0.13 12.80
C LEU A 113 -21.63 1.60 13.16
N SER A 114 -20.60 2.31 13.61
CA SER A 114 -20.71 3.74 13.90
C SER A 114 -19.77 4.57 13.03
N PHE A 115 -20.17 5.81 12.77
CA PHE A 115 -19.40 6.78 11.99
C PHE A 115 -19.01 7.96 12.89
N HIS A 116 -17.76 8.38 12.77
CA HIS A 116 -17.19 9.52 13.49
C HIS A 116 -16.60 10.51 12.49
N LEU A 117 -16.98 11.77 12.63
CA LEU A 117 -16.44 12.86 11.81
C LEU A 117 -15.45 13.67 12.65
N LEU A 118 -14.20 13.71 12.20
CA LEU A 118 -13.17 14.59 12.76
C LEU A 118 -13.02 15.78 11.82
N HIS A 119 -13.57 16.93 12.22
CA HIS A 119 -13.42 18.16 11.47
C HIS A 119 -12.19 18.94 11.98
N LEU A 120 -11.14 18.98 11.16
CA LEU A 120 -9.86 19.59 11.49
C LEU A 120 -9.52 20.66 10.46
N PRO A 121 -10.21 21.83 10.54
CA PRO A 121 -9.80 22.99 9.78
C PRO A 121 -8.44 23.49 10.30
N ASP A 122 -7.72 24.21 9.44
CA ASP A 122 -6.51 24.94 9.84
C ASP A 122 -5.28 24.09 10.19
N LEU A 123 -5.10 22.94 9.52
CA LEU A 123 -3.87 22.16 9.65
C LEU A 123 -2.64 22.94 9.16
N PRO A 124 -1.44 22.71 9.76
CA PRO A 124 -0.22 23.39 9.35
C PRO A 124 0.09 23.14 7.85
N PRO A 125 0.19 24.19 7.00
CA PRO A 125 0.30 24.04 5.54
C PRO A 125 1.43 23.12 5.08
N LYS A 126 2.56 23.13 5.79
CA LYS A 126 3.73 22.28 5.51
C LYS A 126 3.42 20.77 5.54
N HIS A 127 2.43 20.37 6.32
CA HIS A 127 2.07 18.97 6.56
C HIS A 127 0.66 18.62 6.13
N ALA A 128 -0.18 19.63 5.89
CA ALA A 128 -1.55 19.44 5.41
C ALA A 128 -1.54 18.70 4.07
N GLY A 129 -2.27 17.59 4.03
CA GLY A 129 -2.33 16.65 2.92
C GLY A 129 -2.84 15.30 3.40
N VAL A 130 -3.02 14.38 2.45
CA VAL A 130 -3.63 13.06 2.71
C VAL A 130 -2.88 12.26 3.78
N GLY A 131 -1.54 12.31 3.83
CA GLY A 131 -0.78 11.57 4.84
C GLY A 131 -0.98 12.05 6.26
N LEU A 132 -1.12 13.35 6.48
CA LEU A 132 -1.47 13.86 7.81
C LEU A 132 -2.91 13.49 8.20
N ALA A 133 -3.86 13.55 7.25
CA ALA A 133 -5.24 13.15 7.51
C ALA A 133 -5.35 11.67 7.87
N ARG A 134 -4.72 10.77 7.09
CA ARG A 134 -4.61 9.34 7.44
C ARG A 134 -3.93 9.15 8.78
N LYS A 135 -2.85 9.88 9.07
CA LYS A 135 -2.18 9.78 10.37
C LYS A 135 -3.09 10.09 11.53
N ILE A 136 -3.87 11.18 11.46
CA ILE A 136 -4.78 11.56 12.54
C ILE A 136 -5.83 10.48 12.74
N GLY A 137 -6.48 10.01 11.67
CA GLY A 137 -7.51 8.97 11.77
C GLY A 137 -6.96 7.61 12.21
N MET A 138 -5.77 7.21 11.75
CA MET A 138 -5.16 5.92 12.13
C MET A 138 -4.55 5.96 13.53
N ASP A 139 -4.00 7.09 13.99
CA ASP A 139 -3.62 7.28 15.39
C ASP A 139 -4.87 7.24 16.28
N GLU A 140 -5.99 7.84 15.86
CA GLU A 140 -7.25 7.73 16.58
C GLU A 140 -7.74 6.29 16.65
N ALA A 141 -7.78 5.57 15.53
CA ALA A 141 -8.11 4.15 15.48
C ALA A 141 -7.25 3.31 16.45
N ALA A 142 -5.94 3.58 16.50
CA ALA A 142 -5.04 2.92 17.44
C ALA A 142 -5.41 3.21 18.91
N ARG A 143 -5.83 4.44 19.24
CA ARG A 143 -6.33 4.78 20.58
C ARG A 143 -7.62 4.05 20.92
N ARG A 144 -8.56 3.92 19.97
CA ARG A 144 -9.79 3.14 20.17
C ARG A 144 -9.46 1.73 20.65
N PHE A 145 -8.51 1.08 19.98
CA PHE A 145 -8.05 -0.25 20.36
C PHE A 145 -7.27 -0.30 21.66
N ASP A 146 -6.50 0.74 21.99
CA ASP A 146 -5.77 0.84 23.26
C ASP A 146 -6.73 0.94 24.45
N GLN A 147 -7.82 1.71 24.33
CA GLN A 147 -8.86 1.81 25.36
C GLN A 147 -9.50 0.45 25.68
N LEU A 148 -9.53 -0.47 24.72
CA LEU A 148 -10.09 -1.82 24.88
C LEU A 148 -9.04 -2.89 25.21
N GLY A 149 -7.75 -2.53 25.28
CA GLY A 149 -6.67 -3.51 25.42
C GLY A 149 -6.59 -4.49 24.24
N LYS A 150 -6.97 -4.06 23.03
CA LYS A 150 -7.01 -4.87 21.80
C LYS A 150 -5.87 -4.50 20.83
N PRO A 151 -4.60 -4.78 21.16
CA PRO A 151 -3.46 -4.31 20.37
C PRO A 151 -3.43 -4.87 18.93
N ARG A 152 -4.23 -5.89 18.62
CA ARG A 152 -4.28 -6.56 17.32
C ARG A 152 -5.51 -6.21 16.49
N GLY A 153 -6.26 -5.18 16.90
CA GLY A 153 -7.36 -4.61 16.12
C GLY A 153 -6.91 -4.19 14.71
N ILE A 154 -7.86 -4.13 13.79
CA ILE A 154 -7.60 -3.93 12.37
C ILE A 154 -7.87 -2.47 12.03
N ILE A 155 -6.88 -1.80 11.44
CA ILE A 155 -7.01 -0.44 10.90
C ILE A 155 -7.02 -0.55 9.38
N VAL A 156 -8.06 -0.04 8.73
CA VAL A 156 -8.29 -0.12 7.29
C VAL A 156 -8.23 1.28 6.69
N GLY A 157 -7.44 1.45 5.63
CA GLY A 157 -7.48 2.66 4.81
C GLY A 157 -8.59 2.56 3.77
N PHE A 158 -9.31 3.65 3.56
CA PHE A 158 -10.33 3.81 2.53
C PHE A 158 -10.33 5.28 2.08
N ASP A 159 -10.84 5.61 0.90
CA ASP A 159 -10.87 7.00 0.41
C ASP A 159 -12.31 7.52 0.27
N ALA A 160 -12.46 8.85 0.29
CA ALA A 160 -13.75 9.52 0.32
C ALA A 160 -14.56 9.39 -0.98
N ASP A 161 -13.95 8.85 -2.04
CA ASP A 161 -14.54 8.58 -3.35
C ASP A 161 -14.39 7.09 -3.77
N CYS A 162 -14.38 6.19 -2.80
CA CYS A 162 -14.34 4.74 -3.03
C CYS A 162 -15.68 4.08 -2.71
N GLN A 163 -16.02 3.06 -3.51
CA GLN A 163 -17.02 2.05 -3.17
C GLN A 163 -16.33 0.73 -2.81
N CYS A 164 -17.10 -0.28 -2.41
CA CYS A 164 -16.61 -1.62 -2.10
C CYS A 164 -17.69 -2.69 -2.33
N ASP A 165 -17.26 -3.94 -2.46
CA ASP A 165 -18.19 -5.07 -2.52
C ASP A 165 -18.91 -5.25 -1.16
N ALA A 166 -20.12 -5.84 -1.18
CA ALA A 166 -20.93 -6.01 0.03
C ALA A 166 -20.23 -6.82 1.15
N ASN A 167 -19.35 -7.74 0.81
CA ASN A 167 -18.61 -8.54 1.80
C ASN A 167 -17.30 -7.87 2.28
N TYR A 168 -17.06 -6.59 2.00
CA TYR A 168 -15.78 -5.92 2.30
C TYR A 168 -15.35 -6.01 3.75
N LEU A 169 -16.24 -5.67 4.69
CA LEU A 169 -15.93 -5.68 6.12
C LEU A 169 -15.73 -7.10 6.65
N THR A 170 -16.59 -8.04 6.24
CA THR A 170 -16.51 -9.45 6.67
C THR A 170 -15.28 -10.16 6.09
N ALA A 171 -14.92 -9.88 4.84
CA ALA A 171 -13.74 -10.46 4.20
C ALA A 171 -12.44 -9.99 4.87
N ILE A 172 -12.35 -8.70 5.24
CA ILE A 172 -11.17 -8.18 5.96
C ILE A 172 -11.07 -8.83 7.34
N GLU A 173 -12.15 -8.85 8.12
CA GLU A 173 -12.13 -9.48 9.44
C GLU A 173 -11.71 -10.96 9.34
N ARG A 174 -12.37 -11.71 8.46
CA ARG A 174 -12.08 -13.13 8.23
C ARG A 174 -10.63 -13.34 7.83
N HIS A 175 -10.08 -12.51 6.95
CA HIS A 175 -8.68 -12.62 6.54
C HIS A 175 -7.71 -12.56 7.73
N PHE A 176 -7.90 -11.62 8.66
CA PHE A 176 -7.02 -11.49 9.83
C PHE A 176 -7.28 -12.53 10.93
N LEU A 177 -8.47 -13.15 10.96
CA LEU A 177 -8.77 -14.32 11.79
C LEU A 177 -8.07 -15.57 11.25
N ASP A 178 -8.19 -15.82 9.94
CA ASP A 178 -7.59 -16.96 9.25
C ASP A 178 -6.05 -16.85 9.19
N HIS A 179 -5.51 -15.62 9.20
CA HIS A 179 -4.07 -15.36 9.17
C HIS A 179 -3.59 -14.54 10.39
N PRO A 180 -3.47 -15.16 11.59
CA PRO A 180 -3.06 -14.46 12.81
C PRO A 180 -1.67 -13.81 12.70
N ARG A 181 -0.76 -14.31 11.86
CA ARG A 181 0.57 -13.69 11.73
C ARG A 181 0.64 -12.54 10.72
N CYS A 182 -0.41 -12.34 9.91
CA CYS A 182 -0.47 -11.29 8.91
C CYS A 182 -0.33 -9.90 9.56
N PRO A 183 0.72 -9.12 9.24
CA PRO A 183 0.92 -7.78 9.81
C PRO A 183 0.02 -6.73 9.15
N GLY A 184 -0.37 -6.99 7.91
CA GLY A 184 -1.23 -6.18 7.07
C GLY A 184 -1.42 -6.84 5.71
N CYS A 185 -2.39 -6.36 4.94
CA CYS A 185 -2.66 -6.83 3.59
C CYS A 185 -2.95 -5.67 2.63
N SER A 186 -2.72 -5.92 1.34
CA SER A 186 -3.26 -5.13 0.26
C SER A 186 -4.62 -5.73 -0.12
N VAL A 187 -5.68 -4.93 -0.06
CA VAL A 187 -7.01 -5.35 -0.50
C VAL A 187 -7.10 -5.18 -2.01
N TYR A 188 -7.64 -6.17 -2.70
CA TYR A 188 -7.83 -6.11 -4.14
C TYR A 188 -8.72 -4.93 -4.55
N PHE A 189 -8.45 -4.36 -5.71
CA PHE A 189 -9.20 -3.22 -6.24
C PHE A 189 -9.55 -3.40 -7.70
N GLU A 190 -10.59 -2.73 -8.19
CA GLU A 190 -10.83 -2.51 -9.61
C GLU A 190 -11.52 -1.17 -9.81
N HIS A 191 -11.10 -0.40 -10.81
CA HIS A 191 -11.81 0.79 -11.22
C HIS A 191 -12.99 0.44 -12.13
N PRO A 192 -14.10 1.20 -12.05
CA PRO A 192 -15.18 1.14 -13.03
C PRO A 192 -14.66 1.45 -14.43
N LEU A 193 -15.11 0.68 -15.42
CA LEU A 193 -14.76 0.85 -16.85
C LEU A 193 -15.94 1.40 -17.68
N GLU A 194 -17.05 1.72 -17.01
CA GLU A 194 -18.27 2.28 -17.57
C GLU A 194 -19.05 3.02 -16.47
N GLY A 195 -20.03 3.84 -16.88
CA GLY A 195 -20.86 4.66 -16.00
C GLY A 195 -21.22 6.00 -16.64
N SER A 196 -21.40 7.03 -15.82
CA SER A 196 -21.92 8.35 -16.24
C SER A 196 -20.86 9.35 -16.69
N LEU A 197 -19.58 8.98 -16.72
CA LEU A 197 -18.50 9.87 -17.19
C LEU A 197 -18.26 9.69 -18.69
N GLU A 198 -17.46 10.57 -19.28
CA GLU A 198 -17.05 10.47 -20.68
C GLU A 198 -16.24 9.18 -20.95
N ALA A 199 -16.37 8.62 -22.16
CA ALA A 199 -15.75 7.34 -22.53
C ALA A 199 -14.21 7.35 -22.36
N GLU A 200 -13.59 8.49 -22.64
CA GLU A 200 -12.15 8.71 -22.54
C GLU A 200 -11.64 8.60 -21.10
N VAL A 201 -12.48 8.93 -20.11
CA VAL A 201 -12.16 8.72 -18.69
C VAL A 201 -11.99 7.23 -18.41
N TYR A 202 -12.89 6.41 -18.95
CA TYR A 202 -12.86 4.96 -18.78
C TYR A 202 -11.70 4.29 -19.53
N ASP A 203 -11.31 4.82 -20.69
CA ASP A 203 -10.12 4.35 -21.40
C ASP A 203 -8.83 4.76 -20.68
N ALA A 204 -8.77 5.99 -20.15
CA ALA A 204 -7.65 6.47 -19.36
C ALA A 204 -7.46 5.64 -18.08
N ILE A 205 -8.54 5.37 -17.34
CA ILE A 205 -8.46 4.57 -16.11
C ILE A 205 -8.13 3.10 -16.40
N ALA A 206 -8.63 2.53 -17.50
CA ALA A 206 -8.24 1.18 -17.92
C ALA A 206 -6.74 1.08 -18.18
N ALA A 207 -6.16 2.07 -18.88
CA ALA A 207 -4.73 2.12 -19.15
C ALA A 207 -3.89 2.33 -17.88
N TYR A 208 -4.37 3.18 -16.96
CA TYR A 208 -3.70 3.41 -15.67
C TYR A 208 -3.72 2.17 -14.78
N GLU A 209 -4.87 1.50 -14.67
CA GLU A 209 -4.96 0.27 -13.88
C GLU A 209 -4.12 -0.85 -14.49
N LEU A 210 -4.13 -1.00 -15.82
CA LEU A 210 -3.26 -1.97 -16.50
C LEU A 210 -1.78 -1.68 -16.21
N HIS A 211 -1.39 -0.41 -16.16
CA HIS A 211 -0.03 -0.01 -15.78
C HIS A 211 0.32 -0.43 -14.35
N LEU A 212 -0.57 -0.21 -13.38
CA LEU A 212 -0.34 -0.64 -11.99
C LEU A 212 -0.15 -2.16 -11.88
N ARG A 213 -1.03 -2.93 -12.54
CA ARG A 213 -0.97 -4.39 -12.53
C ARG A 213 0.24 -4.92 -13.29
N PHE A 214 0.57 -4.33 -14.44
CA PHE A 214 1.80 -4.63 -15.18
C PHE A 214 3.03 -4.41 -14.30
N TYR A 215 3.16 -3.25 -13.66
CA TYR A 215 4.30 -2.94 -12.77
C TYR A 215 4.45 -3.98 -11.66
N ASN A 216 3.34 -4.30 -10.98
CA ASN A 216 3.37 -5.26 -9.89
C ASN A 216 3.73 -6.67 -10.38
N GLN A 217 3.12 -7.14 -11.47
CA GLN A 217 3.42 -8.46 -12.04
C GLN A 217 4.84 -8.54 -12.61
N ALA A 218 5.36 -7.46 -13.18
CA ALA A 218 6.73 -7.40 -13.68
C ALA A 218 7.74 -7.49 -12.52
N LEU A 219 7.45 -6.87 -11.37
CA LEU A 219 8.25 -7.04 -10.15
C LEU A 219 8.19 -8.48 -9.61
N ARG A 220 7.00 -9.10 -9.59
CA ARG A 220 6.84 -10.51 -9.20
C ARG A 220 7.63 -11.42 -10.14
N TYR A 221 7.52 -11.20 -11.44
CA TYR A 221 8.29 -11.93 -12.46
C TYR A 221 9.79 -11.70 -12.29
N ALA A 222 10.23 -10.50 -11.92
CA ALA A 222 11.63 -10.25 -11.61
C ALA A 222 12.13 -11.04 -10.38
N GLY A 223 11.23 -11.53 -9.52
CA GLY A 223 11.57 -12.21 -8.28
C GLY A 223 11.73 -11.26 -7.10
N PHE A 224 11.15 -10.05 -7.18
CA PHE A 224 11.11 -9.12 -6.06
C PHE A 224 10.13 -9.62 -4.98
N PRO A 225 10.57 -9.90 -3.74
CA PRO A 225 9.73 -10.59 -2.75
C PRO A 225 8.67 -9.70 -2.10
N HIS A 226 8.69 -8.39 -2.35
CA HIS A 226 7.83 -7.40 -1.68
C HIS A 226 6.88 -6.72 -2.68
N ALA A 227 6.57 -7.42 -3.78
CA ALA A 227 5.71 -6.90 -4.85
C ALA A 227 4.23 -6.99 -4.48
N HIS A 228 3.73 -5.94 -3.83
CA HIS A 228 2.32 -5.74 -3.50
C HIS A 228 1.85 -4.37 -3.99
N HIS A 229 0.54 -4.23 -4.19
CA HIS A 229 -0.04 -2.92 -4.47
C HIS A 229 0.02 -2.05 -3.22
N THR A 230 0.45 -0.80 -3.37
CA THR A 230 0.57 0.15 -2.26
C THR A 230 -0.38 1.32 -2.45
N LEU A 231 -1.68 1.04 -2.61
CA LEU A 231 -2.73 2.05 -2.69
C LEU A 231 -3.32 2.30 -1.31
N GLY A 232 -3.36 3.56 -0.88
CA GLY A 232 -3.83 3.94 0.46
C GLY A 232 -5.29 3.58 0.76
N SER A 233 -6.17 3.57 -0.24
CA SER A 233 -7.57 3.12 -0.10
C SER A 233 -7.73 1.59 0.01
N CYS A 234 -6.63 0.85 -0.19
CA CYS A 234 -6.64 -0.60 -0.38
C CYS A 234 -5.68 -1.27 0.61
N MET A 235 -5.55 -0.74 1.82
CA MET A 235 -4.65 -1.30 2.84
C MET A 235 -5.38 -1.61 4.14
N ALA A 236 -4.99 -2.71 4.79
CA ALA A 236 -5.40 -3.00 6.15
C ALA A 236 -4.19 -3.46 6.97
N VAL A 237 -4.08 -3.03 8.22
CA VAL A 237 -2.92 -3.31 9.09
C VAL A 237 -3.36 -3.56 10.52
N ARG A 238 -2.56 -4.32 11.28
CA ARG A 238 -2.81 -4.47 12.73
C ARG A 238 -2.36 -3.23 13.49
N ALA A 239 -3.12 -2.84 14.52
CA ALA A 239 -2.83 -1.66 15.34
C ALA A 239 -1.45 -1.71 16.02
N ASN A 240 -1.02 -2.88 16.52
CA ASN A 240 0.32 -3.05 17.09
C ASN A 240 1.42 -2.91 16.05
N VAL A 241 1.21 -3.43 14.83
CA VAL A 241 2.15 -3.29 13.71
C VAL A 241 2.25 -1.83 13.33
N TYR A 242 1.12 -1.14 13.13
CA TYR A 242 1.04 0.29 12.86
C TYR A 242 1.90 1.09 13.85
N LYS A 243 1.70 0.89 15.16
CA LYS A 243 2.47 1.58 16.20
C LYS A 243 3.95 1.20 16.19
N SER A 244 4.27 -0.09 16.05
CA SER A 244 5.67 -0.57 16.04
C SER A 244 6.49 -0.01 14.87
N GLN A 245 5.82 0.31 13.75
CA GLN A 245 6.44 0.90 12.56
C GLN A 245 6.42 2.44 12.58
N GLY A 246 6.12 3.07 13.72
CA GLY A 246 6.08 4.53 13.89
C GLY A 246 4.88 5.21 13.23
N GLY A 247 3.85 4.44 12.90
CA GLY A 247 2.60 4.93 12.31
C GLY A 247 2.70 5.46 10.89
N MET A 248 1.61 6.10 10.46
CA MET A 248 1.51 6.79 9.18
C MET A 248 2.40 8.02 9.17
N ASN A 249 3.00 8.32 8.02
CA ASN A 249 3.86 9.48 7.84
C ASN A 249 3.05 10.72 7.40
N ARG A 250 3.62 11.91 7.57
CA ARG A 250 2.95 13.20 7.29
C ARG A 250 3.25 13.73 5.88
N ARG A 251 3.59 12.85 4.93
CA ARG A 251 3.87 13.27 3.54
C ARG A 251 2.57 13.73 2.88
N GLN A 252 2.68 14.71 2.00
CA GLN A 252 1.52 15.23 1.27
C GLN A 252 1.05 14.30 0.17
N ALA A 253 1.90 13.36 -0.26
CA ALA A 253 1.55 12.27 -1.16
C ALA A 253 2.55 11.11 -1.05
N GLY A 254 2.11 9.89 -1.41
CA GLY A 254 2.92 8.65 -1.42
C GLY A 254 3.20 8.14 -0.02
N GLU A 255 2.44 8.65 0.94
CA GLU A 255 2.46 8.22 2.32
C GLU A 255 2.24 6.71 2.42
N ASP A 256 1.37 6.16 1.59
CA ASP A 256 0.98 4.75 1.53
C ASP A 256 2.16 3.88 1.11
N PHE A 257 2.87 4.24 0.04
CA PHE A 257 4.08 3.57 -0.42
C PHE A 257 5.14 3.54 0.68
N TYR A 258 5.45 4.68 1.29
CA TYR A 258 6.46 4.73 2.36
C TYR A 258 6.02 4.01 3.64
N PHE A 259 4.72 3.99 3.93
CA PHE A 259 4.16 3.30 5.07
C PHE A 259 4.21 1.78 4.87
N LEU A 260 3.66 1.27 3.77
CA LEU A 260 3.62 -0.16 3.45
C LEU A 260 5.01 -0.73 3.17
N GLN A 261 5.95 0.06 2.64
CA GLN A 261 7.35 -0.36 2.51
C GLN A 261 7.98 -0.77 3.86
N LYS A 262 7.50 -0.25 4.99
CA LYS A 262 7.95 -0.67 6.34
C LYS A 262 7.28 -1.97 6.81
N ILE A 263 6.07 -2.26 6.32
CA ILE A 263 5.23 -3.36 6.82
C ILE A 263 5.43 -4.62 6.00
N ILE A 264 5.49 -4.52 4.66
CA ILE A 264 5.64 -5.68 3.77
C ILE A 264 6.86 -6.54 4.15
N PRO A 265 8.05 -5.97 4.45
CA PRO A 265 9.22 -6.76 4.81
C PRO A 265 9.15 -7.47 6.17
N LEU A 266 8.10 -7.25 6.98
CA LEU A 266 7.90 -7.97 8.23
C LEU A 266 7.51 -9.44 8.01
N GLY A 267 7.17 -9.81 6.78
CA GLY A 267 6.75 -11.16 6.39
C GLY A 267 5.26 -11.40 6.58
N ALA A 268 4.72 -12.40 5.88
CA ALA A 268 3.30 -12.77 5.88
C ALA A 268 2.32 -11.64 5.51
N PHE A 269 2.82 -10.56 4.87
CA PHE A 269 1.95 -9.57 4.23
C PHE A 269 1.26 -10.23 3.04
N ALA A 270 -0.05 -10.01 2.90
CA ALA A 270 -0.87 -10.75 1.95
C ALA A 270 -1.59 -9.86 0.95
N ASP A 271 -1.99 -10.43 -0.18
CA ASP A 271 -2.98 -9.84 -1.09
C ASP A 271 -4.36 -10.45 -0.78
N LEU A 272 -5.28 -9.65 -0.24
CA LEU A 272 -6.66 -10.05 0.05
C LEU A 272 -7.54 -9.88 -1.20
N THR A 273 -7.88 -10.99 -1.86
CA THR A 273 -8.61 -11.01 -3.14
C THR A 273 -10.08 -11.43 -3.03
N ALA A 274 -10.57 -11.74 -1.83
CA ALA A 274 -11.95 -12.22 -1.60
C ALA A 274 -13.01 -11.10 -1.61
N THR A 275 -12.58 -9.84 -1.64
CA THR A 275 -13.42 -8.64 -1.76
C THR A 275 -12.67 -7.60 -2.59
N ARG A 276 -13.35 -6.54 -2.99
CA ARG A 276 -12.75 -5.44 -3.73
C ARG A 276 -13.07 -4.06 -3.15
N VAL A 277 -12.09 -3.16 -3.26
CA VAL A 277 -12.28 -1.70 -3.24
C VAL A 277 -12.49 -1.20 -4.67
N ILE A 278 -13.40 -0.27 -4.87
CA ILE A 278 -13.78 0.27 -6.18
C ILE A 278 -13.51 1.78 -6.17
N PRO A 279 -12.27 2.23 -6.46
CA PRO A 279 -11.95 3.65 -6.47
C PRO A 279 -12.61 4.37 -7.65
N SER A 280 -13.00 5.63 -7.44
CA SER A 280 -13.56 6.47 -8.50
C SER A 280 -12.56 6.67 -9.65
N PRO A 281 -13.02 6.59 -10.91
CA PRO A 281 -12.19 6.91 -12.07
C PRO A 281 -12.15 8.42 -12.36
N ARG A 282 -12.77 9.28 -11.52
CA ARG A 282 -12.88 10.72 -11.80
C ARG A 282 -11.49 11.39 -11.93
N PRO A 283 -11.30 12.26 -12.94
CA PRO A 283 -10.16 13.18 -12.98
C PRO A 283 -10.15 14.07 -11.73
N SER A 284 -8.97 14.28 -11.14
CA SER A 284 -8.82 15.11 -9.95
C SER A 284 -7.40 15.66 -9.83
N ASP A 285 -7.27 16.90 -9.36
CA ASP A 285 -6.01 17.59 -9.09
C ASP A 285 -5.75 17.84 -7.59
N ARG A 286 -6.59 17.26 -6.71
CA ARG A 286 -6.49 17.45 -5.25
C ARG A 286 -5.17 16.97 -4.65
N VAL A 287 -4.49 16.04 -5.33
CA VAL A 287 -3.21 15.49 -4.93
C VAL A 287 -2.24 15.47 -6.12
N PRO A 288 -0.92 15.62 -5.88
CA PRO A 288 0.08 15.69 -6.95
C PRO A 288 0.31 14.38 -7.69
N PHE A 289 -0.16 13.25 -7.15
CA PHE A 289 -0.19 11.95 -7.82
C PHE A 289 -1.26 11.04 -7.19
N GLY A 290 -1.71 10.03 -7.94
CA GLY A 290 -2.79 9.12 -7.57
C GLY A 290 -3.74 8.89 -8.76
N THR A 291 -4.81 8.13 -8.53
CA THR A 291 -5.76 7.73 -9.59
C THR A 291 -6.32 8.93 -10.35
N GLY A 292 -6.96 9.88 -9.67
CA GLY A 292 -7.59 11.02 -10.34
C GLY A 292 -6.60 11.92 -11.08
N LYS A 293 -5.38 12.07 -10.55
CA LYS A 293 -4.31 12.82 -11.22
C LYS A 293 -3.81 12.10 -12.46
N ALA A 294 -3.64 10.78 -12.40
CA ALA A 294 -3.21 9.98 -13.55
C ALA A 294 -4.24 9.99 -14.69
N VAL A 295 -5.53 9.96 -14.36
CA VAL A 295 -6.60 10.12 -15.35
C VAL A 295 -6.59 11.53 -15.94
N LEU A 296 -6.49 12.57 -15.10
CA LEU A 296 -6.43 13.96 -15.56
C LEU A 296 -5.26 14.21 -16.53
N ASP A 297 -4.07 13.70 -16.20
CA ASP A 297 -2.89 13.83 -17.04
C ASP A 297 -3.06 13.06 -18.36
N ALA A 298 -3.61 11.84 -18.32
CA ALA A 298 -3.91 11.07 -19.53
C ALA A 298 -4.92 11.78 -20.45
N LEU A 299 -5.93 12.46 -19.90
CA LEU A 299 -6.88 13.24 -20.71
C LEU A 299 -6.23 14.48 -21.36
N ARG A 300 -5.19 15.06 -20.74
CA ARG A 300 -4.46 16.22 -21.27
C ARG A 300 -3.40 15.86 -22.29
N GLU A 301 -2.65 14.80 -22.01
CA GLU A 301 -1.44 14.40 -22.74
C GLU A 301 -1.71 13.25 -23.74
N GLY A 302 -2.83 12.56 -23.60
CA GLY A 302 -3.24 11.43 -24.43
C GLY A 302 -2.74 10.08 -23.93
N LYS A 303 -2.10 9.29 -24.80
CA LYS A 303 -1.82 7.87 -24.54
C LYS A 303 -0.86 7.68 -23.36
N ARG A 304 -1.25 6.84 -22.40
CA ARG A 304 -0.46 6.52 -21.20
C ARG A 304 0.78 5.69 -21.53
N ALA A 305 1.94 6.20 -21.17
CA ALA A 305 3.19 5.45 -21.15
C ALA A 305 3.29 4.53 -19.91
N THR A 306 4.13 3.51 -20.02
CA THR A 306 4.49 2.61 -18.91
C THR A 306 6.01 2.46 -18.81
N TYR A 307 6.45 1.62 -17.87
CA TYR A 307 7.85 1.23 -17.75
C TYR A 307 8.22 0.13 -18.76
N PRO A 308 9.43 0.17 -19.33
CA PRO A 308 9.91 -0.86 -20.25
C PRO A 308 10.15 -2.18 -19.54
N LEU A 309 9.69 -3.28 -20.13
CA LEU A 309 9.85 -4.65 -19.60
C LEU A 309 11.34 -5.00 -19.41
N GLU A 310 12.21 -4.45 -20.26
CA GLU A 310 13.67 -4.58 -20.16
C GLU A 310 14.19 -4.22 -18.76
N ALA A 311 13.64 -3.19 -18.13
CA ALA A 311 14.03 -2.82 -16.77
C ALA A 311 13.71 -3.96 -15.77
N PHE A 312 12.61 -4.68 -15.94
CA PHE A 312 12.27 -5.79 -15.04
C PHE A 312 13.06 -7.07 -15.36
N LEU A 313 13.46 -7.27 -16.62
CA LEU A 313 14.40 -8.34 -16.99
C LEU A 313 15.79 -8.11 -16.40
N ASP A 314 16.23 -6.85 -16.35
CA ASP A 314 17.48 -6.47 -15.67
C ASP A 314 17.39 -6.73 -14.15
N LEU A 315 16.28 -6.36 -13.50
CA LEU A 315 16.03 -6.70 -12.10
C LEU A 315 16.06 -8.22 -11.89
N ARG A 316 15.43 -8.99 -12.77
CA ARG A 316 15.42 -10.45 -12.71
C ARG A 316 16.83 -11.02 -12.74
N THR A 317 17.67 -10.51 -13.64
CA THR A 317 19.06 -10.93 -13.77
C THR A 317 19.84 -10.67 -12.47
N LEU A 318 19.67 -9.49 -11.87
CA LEU A 318 20.28 -9.17 -10.57
C LEU A 318 19.79 -10.10 -9.46
N PHE A 319 18.47 -10.34 -9.36
CA PHE A 319 17.91 -11.15 -8.27
C PHE A 319 18.22 -12.64 -8.39
N LEU A 320 18.36 -13.16 -9.61
CA LEU A 320 18.82 -14.55 -9.85
C LEU A 320 20.30 -14.73 -9.48
N ALA A 321 21.09 -13.67 -9.48
CA ALA A 321 22.50 -13.73 -9.08
C ALA A 321 22.73 -13.65 -7.56
N ILE A 322 21.69 -13.39 -6.75
CA ILE A 322 21.80 -13.25 -5.28
C ILE A 322 22.55 -14.42 -4.61
N PRO A 323 22.29 -15.70 -4.93
CA PRO A 323 23.04 -16.81 -4.32
C PRO A 323 24.55 -16.71 -4.59
N ALA A 324 24.96 -16.47 -5.84
CA ALA A 324 26.37 -16.28 -6.20
C ALA A 324 27.00 -15.04 -5.55
N LEU A 325 26.21 -13.98 -5.31
CA LEU A 325 26.63 -12.80 -4.57
C LEU A 325 26.85 -13.09 -3.08
N CYS A 326 26.22 -14.13 -2.50
CA CYS A 326 26.47 -14.56 -1.12
C CYS A 326 27.86 -15.20 -0.99
N ASP A 327 28.21 -16.14 -1.88
CA ASP A 327 29.29 -17.14 -1.73
C ASP A 327 30.75 -16.66 -1.89
N GLY A 328 31.06 -15.40 -1.64
CA GLY A 328 32.42 -14.87 -1.82
C GLY A 328 32.81 -14.57 -3.27
N HIS A 329 32.55 -15.51 -4.18
CA HIS A 329 33.16 -15.59 -5.51
C HIS A 329 32.86 -14.41 -6.46
N ALA A 330 31.69 -13.77 -6.36
CA ALA A 330 31.23 -12.80 -7.35
C ALA A 330 31.85 -11.39 -7.26
N ILE A 331 32.35 -10.93 -6.10
CA ILE A 331 32.95 -9.58 -5.99
C ILE A 331 34.37 -9.54 -6.56
N SER A 332 35.08 -10.66 -6.45
CA SER A 332 36.39 -10.86 -7.09
C SER A 332 36.27 -11.25 -8.56
N ASN A 333 35.05 -11.41 -9.07
CA ASN A 333 34.81 -11.78 -10.45
C ASN A 333 34.26 -10.57 -11.25
N PRO A 334 35.10 -9.89 -12.05
CA PRO A 334 34.68 -8.88 -13.02
C PRO A 334 33.52 -9.32 -13.94
N ASP A 335 33.25 -10.63 -14.00
CA ASP A 335 32.24 -11.25 -14.86
C ASP A 335 30.79 -10.88 -14.49
N PHE A 336 30.43 -10.68 -13.21
CA PHE A 336 29.02 -10.37 -12.88
C PHE A 336 28.61 -8.97 -13.35
N LEU A 337 29.41 -7.95 -13.01
CA LEU A 337 29.14 -6.58 -13.47
C LEU A 337 29.27 -6.48 -14.99
N SER A 338 30.16 -7.23 -15.63
CA SER A 338 30.25 -7.26 -17.09
C SER A 338 29.07 -7.98 -17.77
N ALA A 339 28.48 -9.00 -17.12
CA ALA A 339 27.26 -9.67 -17.58
C ALA A 339 25.97 -8.86 -17.38
N ALA A 340 25.93 -7.94 -16.42
CA ALA A 340 24.77 -7.07 -16.20
C ALA A 340 24.52 -6.13 -17.39
N SER A 341 23.30 -5.62 -17.55
CA SER A 341 23.01 -4.63 -18.59
C SER A 341 23.75 -3.31 -18.33
N LYS A 342 23.86 -2.46 -19.37
CA LYS A 342 24.40 -1.10 -19.21
C LYS A 342 23.56 -0.28 -18.22
N ALA A 343 22.23 -0.45 -18.24
CA ALA A 343 21.32 0.24 -17.34
C ALA A 343 21.57 -0.17 -15.88
N MET A 344 21.66 -1.49 -15.61
CA MET A 344 21.88 -2.04 -14.29
C MET A 344 23.25 -1.64 -13.73
N ARG A 345 24.33 -1.78 -14.51
CA ARG A 345 25.67 -1.31 -14.09
C ARG A 345 25.64 0.16 -13.69
N SER A 346 25.10 1.01 -14.56
CA SER A 346 25.05 2.46 -14.31
C SER A 346 24.26 2.80 -13.04
N PHE A 347 23.21 2.04 -12.71
CA PHE A 347 22.46 2.23 -11.48
C PHE A 347 23.22 1.73 -10.25
N LEU A 348 23.81 0.53 -10.31
CA LEU A 348 24.56 -0.06 -9.20
C LEU A 348 25.79 0.78 -8.83
N ASP A 349 26.46 1.39 -9.83
CA ASP A 349 27.56 2.32 -9.61
C ASP A 349 27.07 3.58 -8.88
N LYS A 350 25.92 4.15 -9.27
CA LYS A 350 25.32 5.33 -8.61
C LYS A 350 24.89 5.06 -7.16
N GLU A 351 24.54 3.82 -6.82
CA GLU A 351 24.05 3.42 -5.48
C GLU A 351 25.15 2.76 -4.61
N ASP A 352 26.44 2.92 -4.98
CA ASP A 352 27.59 2.36 -4.25
C ASP A 352 27.43 0.85 -3.94
N PHE A 353 26.98 0.07 -4.93
CA PHE A 353 26.58 -1.32 -4.72
C PHE A 353 27.70 -2.18 -4.13
N VAL A 354 28.94 -2.04 -4.63
CA VAL A 354 30.08 -2.85 -4.17
C VAL A 354 30.30 -2.69 -2.66
N LYS A 355 30.25 -1.44 -2.17
CA LYS A 355 30.39 -1.14 -0.75
C LYS A 355 29.23 -1.72 0.06
N SER A 356 28.00 -1.54 -0.42
CA SER A 356 26.80 -2.07 0.24
C SER A 356 26.82 -3.59 0.29
N LEU A 357 27.24 -4.25 -0.78
CA LEU A 357 27.35 -5.71 -0.86
C LEU A 357 28.39 -6.26 0.12
N GLN A 358 29.56 -5.63 0.24
CA GLN A 358 30.57 -6.01 1.24
C GLN A 358 30.01 -5.89 2.66
N GLU A 359 29.32 -4.80 2.96
CA GLU A 359 28.67 -4.58 4.26
C GLU A 359 27.62 -5.64 4.56
N ILE A 360 26.80 -6.00 3.56
CA ILE A 360 25.79 -7.06 3.70
C ILE A 360 26.47 -8.38 4.08
N ARG A 361 27.49 -8.80 3.32
CA ARG A 361 28.18 -10.09 3.51
C ARG A 361 28.82 -10.20 4.89
N GLN A 362 29.54 -9.15 5.31
CA GLN A 362 30.23 -9.12 6.61
C GLN A 362 29.29 -9.33 7.80
N ASN A 363 28.00 -9.08 7.61
CA ASN A 363 27.02 -9.11 8.68
C ASN A 363 25.90 -10.14 8.46
N THR A 364 26.15 -11.17 7.66
CA THR A 364 25.19 -12.26 7.37
C THR A 364 25.91 -13.61 7.43
N ALA A 365 25.29 -14.60 8.05
CA ALA A 365 25.91 -15.90 8.30
C ALA A 365 25.48 -17.01 7.32
N ASN A 366 24.39 -16.78 6.56
CA ASN A 366 23.84 -17.74 5.60
C ASN A 366 23.03 -17.01 4.51
N GLU A 367 22.68 -17.74 3.44
CA GLU A 367 21.97 -17.21 2.28
C GLU A 367 20.62 -16.56 2.65
N ALA A 368 19.84 -17.14 3.57
CA ALA A 368 18.54 -16.59 3.96
C ALA A 368 18.69 -15.21 4.63
N THR A 369 19.64 -15.07 5.56
CA THR A 369 19.95 -13.78 6.20
C THR A 369 20.56 -12.78 5.22
N PHE A 370 21.39 -13.25 4.28
CA PHE A 370 21.93 -12.45 3.18
C PHE A 370 20.82 -11.89 2.30
N ARG A 371 19.93 -12.74 1.81
CA ARG A 371 18.79 -12.36 0.95
C ARG A 371 17.89 -11.36 1.65
N SER A 372 17.55 -11.59 2.92
CA SER A 372 16.74 -10.65 3.71
C SER A 372 17.41 -9.28 3.83
N ARG A 373 18.71 -9.23 4.16
CA ARG A 373 19.45 -7.97 4.26
C ARG A 373 19.64 -7.30 2.90
N PHE A 374 19.83 -8.08 1.83
CA PHE A 374 19.89 -7.59 0.46
C PHE A 374 18.60 -6.86 0.09
N PHE A 375 17.42 -7.45 0.30
CA PHE A 375 16.15 -6.78 -0.02
C PHE A 375 15.76 -5.68 0.96
N ARG A 376 16.37 -5.64 2.16
CA ARG A 376 16.30 -4.45 3.03
C ARG A 376 17.08 -3.27 2.43
N TRP A 377 18.23 -3.53 1.81
CA TRP A 377 18.98 -2.54 1.05
C TRP A 377 18.26 -2.23 -0.28
N PHE A 378 18.08 -3.21 -1.16
CA PHE A 378 17.33 -3.12 -2.41
C PHE A 378 15.81 -3.21 -2.15
N ASN A 379 15.28 -2.22 -1.43
CA ASN A 379 13.86 -2.12 -1.10
C ASN A 379 13.01 -1.64 -2.29
N ALA A 380 11.69 -1.53 -2.08
CA ALA A 380 10.75 -1.12 -3.12
C ALA A 380 11.11 0.26 -3.73
N PHE A 381 11.62 1.19 -2.91
CA PHE A 381 12.07 2.49 -3.37
C PHE A 381 13.28 2.40 -4.30
N ARG A 382 14.25 1.52 -4.02
CA ARG A 382 15.38 1.26 -4.93
C ARG A 382 14.95 0.55 -6.21
N ALA A 383 14.02 -0.39 -6.13
CA ALA A 383 13.45 -1.03 -7.31
C ALA A 383 12.78 0.01 -8.23
N MET A 384 11.95 0.89 -7.67
CA MET A 384 11.32 1.98 -8.42
C MET A 384 12.35 2.95 -9.02
N LYS A 385 13.34 3.38 -8.24
CA LYS A 385 14.44 4.23 -8.72
C LYS A 385 15.19 3.60 -9.89
N PHE A 386 15.46 2.28 -9.83
CA PHE A 386 16.10 1.59 -10.93
C PHE A 386 15.23 1.60 -12.18
N VAL A 387 13.95 1.27 -12.04
CA VAL A 387 12.99 1.29 -13.17
C VAL A 387 12.91 2.68 -13.81
N HIS A 388 12.89 3.75 -13.00
CA HIS A 388 12.95 5.14 -13.50
C HIS A 388 14.27 5.43 -14.22
N HIS A 389 15.41 5.06 -13.63
CA HIS A 389 16.73 5.26 -14.25
C HIS A 389 16.85 4.49 -15.57
N ALA A 390 16.37 3.25 -15.65
CA ALA A 390 16.39 2.45 -16.87
C ALA A 390 15.49 3.05 -17.96
N ARG A 391 14.30 3.52 -17.59
CA ARG A 391 13.37 4.25 -18.48
C ARG A 391 14.00 5.53 -19.02
N ASP A 392 14.50 6.40 -18.13
CA ASP A 392 14.92 7.76 -18.47
C ASP A 392 16.20 7.81 -19.32
N TYR A 393 17.11 6.84 -19.12
CA TYR A 393 18.45 6.90 -19.70
C TYR A 393 18.76 5.80 -20.72
N PHE A 394 17.96 4.73 -20.83
CA PHE A 394 18.34 3.55 -21.63
C PHE A 394 17.22 3.04 -22.54
N TYR A 395 16.01 2.86 -22.02
CA TYR A 395 14.97 2.09 -22.72
C TYR A 395 13.75 2.93 -23.16
N GLY A 396 13.57 4.14 -22.61
CA GLY A 396 12.47 5.03 -22.96
C GLY A 396 11.12 4.63 -22.36
N GLU A 397 10.06 5.26 -22.87
CA GLU A 397 8.69 5.18 -22.35
C GLU A 397 7.74 4.47 -23.33
N PRO A 398 7.63 3.13 -23.28
CA PRO A 398 6.74 2.39 -24.16
C PRO A 398 5.27 2.51 -23.75
N LYS A 399 4.36 2.04 -24.62
CA LYS A 399 2.92 1.96 -24.35
C LYS A 399 2.59 0.76 -23.48
N VAL A 400 1.62 0.91 -22.58
CA VAL A 400 1.22 -0.14 -21.64
C VAL A 400 0.75 -1.43 -22.31
N GLY A 401 -0.07 -1.37 -23.37
CA GLY A 401 -0.63 -2.55 -24.03
C GLY A 401 0.43 -3.53 -24.54
N PRO A 402 1.35 -3.11 -25.44
CA PRO A 402 2.42 -3.97 -25.94
C PRO A 402 3.31 -4.58 -24.84
N GLU A 403 3.68 -3.79 -23.83
CA GLU A 403 4.49 -4.29 -22.71
C GLU A 403 3.73 -5.31 -21.86
N ALA A 404 2.44 -5.09 -21.63
CA ALA A 404 1.58 -6.04 -20.94
C ALA A 404 1.47 -7.38 -21.70
N VAL A 405 1.37 -7.34 -23.03
CA VAL A 405 1.37 -8.56 -23.88
C VAL A 405 2.69 -9.30 -23.73
N ARG A 406 3.82 -8.61 -23.87
CA ARG A 406 5.16 -9.20 -23.73
C ARG A 406 5.35 -9.86 -22.36
N LEU A 407 4.91 -9.22 -21.28
CA LEU A 407 4.98 -9.82 -19.95
C LEU A 407 4.06 -11.03 -19.82
N LEU A 408 2.85 -11.00 -20.37
CA LEU A 408 1.93 -12.16 -20.34
C LEU A 408 2.52 -13.36 -21.07
N GLN A 409 3.21 -13.17 -22.20
CA GLN A 409 3.91 -14.24 -22.90
C GLN A 409 4.98 -14.91 -22.01
N LEU A 410 5.66 -14.13 -21.17
CA LEU A 410 6.66 -14.66 -20.23
C LEU A 410 6.04 -15.37 -19.01
N VAL A 411 4.89 -14.89 -18.52
CA VAL A 411 4.27 -15.40 -17.28
C VAL A 411 3.30 -16.56 -17.54
N ALA A 412 2.53 -16.50 -18.64
CA ALA A 412 1.49 -17.47 -18.97
C ALA A 412 1.91 -18.48 -20.07
N GLY A 413 3.10 -18.33 -20.65
CA GLY A 413 3.55 -19.10 -21.81
C GLY A 413 3.11 -18.46 -23.14
N ASP A 414 3.42 -19.14 -24.25
CA ASP A 414 3.13 -18.66 -25.61
C ASP A 414 1.62 -18.74 -25.93
N VAL A 415 0.87 -17.78 -25.38
CA VAL A 415 -0.58 -17.65 -25.57
C VAL A 415 -0.83 -16.93 -26.89
N GLN A 416 -1.43 -17.63 -27.85
CA GLN A 416 -1.84 -17.05 -29.12
C GLN A 416 -2.97 -16.03 -28.95
N GLY A 417 -2.97 -15.00 -29.80
CA GLY A 417 -4.05 -14.00 -29.87
C GLY A 417 -3.96 -12.83 -28.88
N LEU A 418 -2.83 -12.67 -28.19
CA LEU A 418 -2.58 -11.51 -27.32
C LEU A 418 -2.21 -10.24 -28.12
N ASP A 419 -1.58 -10.39 -29.28
CA ASP A 419 -1.15 -9.28 -30.11
C ASP A 419 -2.34 -8.47 -30.64
N GLY A 420 -2.29 -7.15 -30.47
CA GLY A 420 -3.36 -6.24 -30.90
C GLY A 420 -4.60 -6.23 -30.03
N MET A 421 -4.61 -6.97 -28.92
CA MET A 421 -5.71 -6.99 -27.96
C MET A 421 -5.95 -5.60 -27.34
N ALA A 422 -7.22 -5.25 -27.10
CA ALA A 422 -7.56 -3.96 -26.50
C ALA A 422 -7.10 -3.89 -25.03
N VAL A 423 -6.81 -2.68 -24.56
CA VAL A 423 -6.36 -2.43 -23.17
C VAL A 423 -7.33 -3.01 -22.13
N ARG A 424 -8.64 -2.91 -22.38
CA ARG A 424 -9.68 -3.43 -21.47
C ARG A 424 -9.64 -4.95 -21.37
N ASP A 425 -9.42 -5.66 -22.47
CA ASP A 425 -9.32 -7.12 -22.49
C ASP A 425 -8.03 -7.60 -21.81
N LEU A 426 -6.91 -6.92 -22.08
CA LEU A 426 -5.65 -7.16 -21.36
C LEU A 426 -5.83 -6.94 -19.85
N LEU A 427 -6.50 -5.85 -19.46
CA LEU A 427 -6.79 -5.56 -18.06
C LEU A 427 -7.61 -6.68 -17.40
N ALA A 428 -8.60 -7.25 -18.10
CA ALA A 428 -9.37 -8.38 -17.58
C ALA A 428 -8.49 -9.60 -17.31
N ILE A 429 -7.51 -9.89 -18.18
CA ILE A 429 -6.53 -10.98 -17.97
C ILE A 429 -5.68 -10.70 -16.72
N TYR A 430 -5.15 -9.48 -16.57
CA TYR A 430 -4.35 -9.11 -15.38
C TYR A 430 -5.18 -9.14 -14.08
N ARG A 431 -6.44 -8.69 -14.12
CA ARG A 431 -7.40 -8.82 -13.01
C ARG A 431 -7.57 -10.27 -12.59
N ALA A 432 -7.74 -11.18 -13.55
CA ALA A 432 -7.89 -12.60 -13.30
C ALA A 432 -6.60 -13.26 -12.76
N LEU A 433 -5.43 -12.85 -13.28
CA LEU A 433 -4.13 -13.34 -12.82
C LEU A 433 -3.92 -13.04 -11.33
N GLU A 434 -4.19 -11.80 -10.88
CA GLU A 434 -4.01 -11.42 -9.48
C GLU A 434 -5.00 -12.14 -8.55
N ARG A 435 -6.24 -12.36 -8.98
CA ARG A 435 -7.22 -13.14 -8.19
C ARG A 435 -6.79 -14.60 -8.00
N LYS A 436 -6.12 -15.21 -8.99
CA LYS A 436 -5.59 -16.58 -8.87
C LYS A 436 -4.42 -16.67 -7.88
N VAL A 437 -3.49 -15.71 -7.92
CA VAL A 437 -2.31 -15.69 -7.03
C VAL A 437 -2.70 -15.58 -5.56
N GLY A 438 -3.71 -14.76 -5.22
CA GLY A 438 -4.21 -14.63 -3.85
C GLY A 438 -4.74 -15.95 -3.25
N ASN A 439 -5.36 -16.80 -4.08
CA ASN A 439 -5.89 -18.10 -3.62
C ASN A 439 -4.80 -19.15 -3.36
N SER A 440 -3.63 -19.03 -3.99
CA SER A 440 -2.48 -19.93 -3.75
C SER A 440 -1.70 -19.59 -2.47
N GLN A 441 -1.62 -18.30 -2.09
CA GLN A 441 -0.95 -17.89 -0.85
C GLN A 441 -1.74 -18.21 0.43
N ALA A 442 -3.03 -18.56 0.31
CA ALA A 442 -3.89 -18.93 1.44
C ALA A 442 -3.75 -20.41 1.87
N LYS A 443 -2.88 -21.20 1.22
CA LYS A 443 -2.69 -22.64 1.48
C LYS A 443 -1.35 -23.01 2.13
N ASP A 444 -0.45 -22.05 2.31
CA ASP A 444 0.86 -22.19 2.99
C ASP A 444 0.91 -21.31 4.25
#